data_AF-C0BAT5-F1
#
_entry.id   AF-C0BAT5-F1
#
_cell.length_a   1.000
_cell.length_b   1.000
_cell.length_c   1.000
_cell.angle_alpha   90.00
_cell.angle_beta   90.00
_cell.angle_gamma   90.00
#
_symmetry.space_group_name_H-M   'P 1'
#
loop_
_entity.id
_entity.type
_entity.pdbx_description
1 polymer ?
#
loop_
_entity_poly.entity_id
_entity_poly.type
_entity_poly.pdbx_seq_one_letter_code
_entity_poly.pdbx_strand_id
1 'polypeptide(L)'
;MQIKKGFNKLIDRVEKTNIYIIFAVILFVQIVFMLYYCNMKQGFFVDEIWSYGLSNSYYHAQIWEDNGLDNVKIEPEIFKSYLTVNKGEEFSYGSVIYNQTHDAHPPLFYMVLHTISSFFPGKFSKWFGLIPNVIYFAIAMYLLLRVARCISKKNIFLIF
;
A
#
# COMPACT_ATOMS: atom_id res chain seq x y z
N MET A 1 -6.27 -18.80 -47.14
CA MET A 1 -6.56 -19.15 -45.72
C MET A 1 -5.48 -18.67 -44.74
N GLN A 2 -4.18 -18.82 -45.04
CA GLN A 2 -3.10 -18.35 -44.15
C GLN A 2 -3.00 -16.81 -44.02
N ILE A 3 -3.21 -16.05 -45.09
CA ILE A 3 -3.14 -14.58 -45.08
C ILE A 3 -4.19 -13.97 -44.13
N LYS A 4 -5.42 -14.49 -44.16
CA LYS A 4 -6.52 -14.04 -43.28
C LYS A 4 -6.23 -14.30 -41.79
N LYS A 5 -5.53 -15.41 -41.49
CA LYS A 5 -5.10 -15.78 -40.12
C LYS A 5 -3.96 -14.88 -39.62
N GLY A 6 -3.05 -14.49 -40.50
CA GLY A 6 -1.98 -13.52 -40.20
C GLY A 6 -2.53 -12.11 -39.94
N PHE A 7 -3.50 -11.66 -40.74
CA PHE A 7 -4.15 -10.36 -40.60
C PHE A 7 -4.94 -10.24 -39.29
N ASN A 8 -5.74 -11.24 -38.93
CA ASN A 8 -6.46 -11.27 -37.65
C ASN A 8 -5.51 -11.27 -36.43
N LYS A 9 -4.36 -11.95 -36.53
CA LYS A 9 -3.33 -11.96 -35.49
C LYS A 9 -2.64 -10.58 -35.34
N LEU A 10 -2.53 -9.82 -36.43
CA LEU A 10 -2.01 -8.46 -36.42
C LEU A 10 -3.00 -7.49 -35.77
N ILE A 11 -4.29 -7.58 -36.13
CA ILE A 11 -5.35 -6.75 -35.55
C ILE A 11 -5.46 -6.99 -34.04
N ASP A 12 -5.53 -8.24 -33.59
CA ASP A 12 -5.57 -8.58 -32.15
C ASP A 12 -4.33 -8.06 -31.40
N ARG A 13 -3.16 -8.06 -32.03
CA ARG A 13 -1.94 -7.48 -31.46
C ARG A 13 -2.04 -5.96 -31.35
N VAL A 14 -2.54 -5.26 -32.37
CA VAL A 14 -2.70 -3.80 -32.37
C VAL A 14 -3.73 -3.36 -31.35
N GLU A 15 -4.91 -4.00 -31.30
CA GLU A 15 -5.94 -3.74 -30.28
C GLU A 15 -5.43 -3.99 -28.87
N LYS A 16 -4.67 -5.09 -28.68
CA LYS A 16 -4.02 -5.41 -27.42
C LYS A 16 -2.99 -4.36 -27.02
N THR A 17 -2.23 -3.78 -27.94
CA THR A 17 -1.28 -2.70 -27.65
C THR A 17 -2.01 -1.40 -27.29
N ASN A 18 -3.08 -1.06 -28.01
CA ASN A 18 -3.86 0.16 -27.77
C ASN A 18 -4.48 0.18 -26.37
N ILE A 19 -5.05 -0.93 -25.89
CA ILE A 19 -5.64 -0.99 -24.55
C ILE A 19 -4.60 -0.80 -23.43
N TYR A 20 -3.36 -1.29 -23.59
CA TYR A 20 -2.31 -1.07 -22.59
C TYR A 20 -1.82 0.38 -22.58
N ILE A 21 -1.77 1.04 -23.74
CA ILE A 21 -1.43 2.47 -23.82
C ILE A 21 -2.50 3.31 -23.13
N ILE A 22 -3.78 3.07 -23.45
CA ILE A 22 -4.91 3.76 -22.81
C ILE A 22 -4.88 3.55 -21.29
N PHE A 23 -4.70 2.30 -20.85
CA PHE A 23 -4.56 1.97 -19.43
C PHE A 23 -3.40 2.72 -18.78
N ALA A 24 -2.22 2.75 -19.42
CA ALA A 24 -1.05 3.44 -18.88
C ALA A 24 -1.29 4.95 -18.72
N VAL A 25 -1.96 5.59 -19.68
CA VAL A 25 -2.32 7.01 -19.59
C VAL A 25 -3.29 7.26 -18.44
N ILE A 26 -4.35 6.45 -18.31
CA ILE A 26 -5.32 6.58 -17.21
C ILE A 26 -4.63 6.38 -15.85
N LEU A 27 -3.83 5.32 -15.72
CA LEU A 27 -3.11 5.02 -14.49
C LEU A 27 -2.13 6.14 -14.13
N PHE A 28 -1.42 6.69 -15.11
CA PHE A 28 -0.51 7.81 -14.91
C PHE A 28 -1.25 9.03 -14.35
N VAL A 29 -2.37 9.41 -14.97
CA VAL A 29 -3.20 10.54 -14.49
C VAL A 29 -3.67 10.28 -13.05
N GLN A 30 -4.17 9.07 -12.76
CA GLN A 30 -4.61 8.71 -11.41
C GLN A 30 -3.49 8.83 -10.37
N ILE A 31 -2.28 8.34 -10.68
CA ILE A 31 -1.13 8.44 -9.79
C ILE A 31 -0.73 9.90 -9.56
N VAL A 32 -0.73 10.74 -10.60
CA VAL A 32 -0.43 12.18 -10.46
C VAL A 32 -1.42 12.85 -9.52
N PHE A 33 -2.73 12.60 -9.69
CA PHE A 33 -3.76 13.11 -8.78
C PHE A 33 -3.58 12.59 -7.35
N MET A 34 -3.27 11.31 -7.17
CA MET A 34 -3.00 10.74 -5.85
C MET A 34 -1.82 11.40 -5.17
N LEU A 35 -0.70 11.60 -5.87
CA LEU A 35 0.50 12.24 -5.32
C LEU A 35 0.22 13.70 -4.94
N TYR A 36 -0.58 14.41 -5.73
CA TYR A 36 -1.03 15.77 -5.40
C TYR A 36 -1.77 15.81 -4.06
N TYR A 37 -2.77 14.94 -3.86
CA TYR A 37 -3.52 14.89 -2.59
C TYR A 37 -2.70 14.31 -1.43
N CYS A 38 -1.83 13.34 -1.68
CA CYS A 38 -0.86 12.84 -0.69
C CYS A 38 0.02 13.98 -0.17
N ASN A 39 0.44 14.88 -1.05
CA ASN A 39 1.21 16.05 -0.66
C ASN A 39 0.38 17.03 0.18
N MET A 40 -0.86 17.30 -0.23
CA MET A 40 -1.80 18.17 0.50
C MET A 40 -2.26 17.60 1.85
N LYS A 41 -2.12 16.29 2.08
CA LYS A 41 -2.54 15.65 3.32
C LYS A 41 -1.84 16.29 4.53
N GLN A 42 -2.67 16.83 5.43
CA GLN A 42 -2.29 17.40 6.73
C GLN A 42 -3.02 16.62 7.83
N GLY A 43 -2.28 16.20 8.85
CA GLY A 43 -2.80 15.34 9.92
C GLY A 43 -2.94 13.88 9.51
N PHE A 44 -3.18 13.04 10.52
CA PHE A 44 -3.34 11.61 10.39
C PHE A 44 -4.62 11.17 11.08
N PHE A 45 -5.35 10.29 10.43
CA PHE A 45 -6.46 9.59 11.03
C PHE A 45 -5.95 8.48 11.94
N VAL A 46 -6.81 8.02 12.86
CA VAL A 46 -6.42 7.07 13.90
C VAL A 46 -5.83 5.78 13.34
N ASP A 47 -6.43 5.23 12.27
CA ASP A 47 -5.95 4.01 11.63
C ASP A 47 -4.55 4.16 11.00
N GLU A 48 -4.19 5.37 10.58
CA GLU A 48 -2.86 5.65 10.03
C GLU A 48 -1.82 5.67 11.15
N ILE A 49 -2.15 6.28 12.29
CA ILE A 49 -1.31 6.26 13.49
C ILE A 49 -1.15 4.82 14.00
N TRP A 50 -2.21 4.05 14.05
CA TRP A 50 -2.16 2.63 14.41
C TRP A 50 -1.37 1.79 13.43
N SER A 51 -1.44 2.07 12.13
CA SER A 51 -0.59 1.42 11.13
C SER A 51 0.89 1.57 11.46
N TYR A 52 1.35 2.77 11.82
CA TYR A 52 2.73 3.00 12.25
C TYR A 52 3.02 2.32 13.58
N GLY A 53 2.14 2.49 14.57
CA GLY A 53 2.25 1.88 15.88
C GLY A 53 2.47 0.37 15.79
N LEU A 54 1.47 -0.34 15.27
CA LEU A 54 1.51 -1.79 15.11
C LEU A 54 2.67 -2.29 14.24
N SER A 55 3.21 -1.46 13.34
CA SER A 55 4.39 -1.82 12.54
C SER A 55 5.70 -1.59 13.28
N ASN A 56 5.81 -0.54 14.10
CA ASN A 56 7.09 -0.01 14.53
C ASN A 56 7.33 -0.09 16.03
N SER A 57 6.27 -0.13 16.85
CA SER A 57 6.40 -0.31 18.29
C SER A 57 7.00 -1.68 18.60
N TYR A 58 7.86 -1.73 19.61
CA TYR A 58 8.57 -2.94 19.98
C TYR A 58 7.81 -3.73 21.04
N TYR A 59 7.17 -4.83 20.64
CA TYR A 59 6.35 -5.72 21.45
C TYR A 59 5.28 -4.99 22.29
N HIS A 60 4.61 -4.01 21.68
CA HIS A 60 3.70 -3.10 22.37
C HIS A 60 2.62 -2.59 21.41
N ALA A 61 1.49 -3.29 21.30
CA ALA A 61 0.57 -3.12 20.18
C ALA A 61 -0.20 -1.79 20.24
N GLN A 62 -0.55 -1.31 21.43
CA GLN A 62 -1.36 -0.11 21.61
C GLN A 62 -0.66 0.91 22.51
N ILE A 63 -0.72 2.19 22.13
CA ILE A 63 -0.05 3.28 22.87
C ILE A 63 -0.53 3.48 24.33
N TRP A 64 -1.69 2.92 24.68
CA TRP A 64 -2.27 3.02 26.04
C TRP A 64 -1.98 1.78 26.90
N GLU A 65 -1.27 0.78 26.38
CA GLU A 65 -0.74 -0.30 27.22
C GLU A 65 0.15 0.29 28.34
N ASP A 66 0.25 -0.45 29.45
CA ASP A 66 1.05 -0.07 30.62
C ASP A 66 0.73 1.32 31.23
N ASN A 67 -0.53 1.76 31.12
CA ASN A 67 -1.01 3.08 31.56
C ASN A 67 -0.33 4.25 30.82
N GLY A 68 0.15 4.02 29.58
CA GLY A 68 0.92 5.00 28.80
C GLY A 68 0.21 6.33 28.53
N LEU A 69 -1.12 6.37 28.62
CA LEU A 69 -1.94 7.57 28.44
C LEU A 69 -2.59 8.10 29.73
N ASP A 70 -2.38 7.45 30.88
CA ASP A 70 -3.05 7.81 32.14
C ASP A 70 -2.39 9.02 32.83
N ASN A 71 -1.21 9.42 32.35
CA ASN A 71 -0.50 10.58 32.84
C ASN A 71 -1.17 11.89 32.37
N VAL A 72 -1.38 12.81 33.31
CA VAL A 72 -1.93 14.16 33.05
C VAL A 72 -1.09 14.96 32.03
N LYS A 73 0.20 14.60 31.89
CA LYS A 73 1.11 15.12 30.86
C LYS A 73 1.63 13.97 30.02
N ILE A 74 1.26 13.93 28.75
CA ILE A 74 1.77 12.95 27.80
C ILE A 74 2.99 13.56 27.10
N GLU A 75 4.14 12.89 27.19
CA GLU A 75 5.37 13.37 26.55
C GLU A 75 5.36 13.10 25.04
N PRO A 76 5.81 14.05 24.21
CA PRO A 76 5.89 13.85 22.75
C PRO A 76 6.76 12.66 22.33
N GLU A 77 7.75 12.28 23.15
CA GLU A 77 8.63 11.16 22.85
C GLU A 77 7.89 9.82 22.89
N ILE A 78 6.83 9.68 23.69
CA ILE A 78 5.99 8.46 23.74
C ILE A 78 5.35 8.21 22.37
N PHE A 79 4.80 9.26 21.74
CA PHE A 79 4.24 9.13 20.40
C PHE A 79 5.32 8.84 19.36
N LYS A 80 6.47 9.48 19.49
CA LYS A 80 7.57 9.29 18.53
C LYS A 80 8.15 7.87 18.61
N SER A 81 8.38 7.33 19.80
CA SER A 81 8.87 5.97 19.99
C SER A 81 7.83 4.93 19.56
N TYR A 82 6.54 5.21 19.77
CA TYR A 82 5.45 4.36 19.28
C TYR A 82 5.34 4.34 17.75
N LEU A 83 5.53 5.49 17.09
CA LEU A 83 5.32 5.64 15.64
C LEU A 83 6.55 5.31 14.78
N THR A 84 7.74 5.23 15.38
CA THR A 84 9.00 5.07 14.65
C THR A 84 9.75 3.84 15.10
N VAL A 85 10.52 3.23 14.20
CA VAL A 85 11.45 2.15 14.57
C VAL A 85 12.60 2.77 15.34
N ASN A 86 12.80 2.39 16.61
CA ASN A 86 13.92 2.92 17.39
C ASN A 86 15.22 2.22 17.01
N LYS A 87 16.35 2.82 17.39
CA LYS A 87 17.67 2.22 17.15
C LYS A 87 17.78 0.90 17.90
N GLY A 88 18.18 -0.16 17.20
CA GLY A 88 18.27 -1.53 17.73
C GLY A 88 17.01 -2.38 17.50
N GLU A 89 15.92 -1.78 17.03
CA GLU A 89 14.65 -2.47 16.73
C GLU A 89 14.44 -2.69 15.22
N GLU A 90 15.44 -2.35 14.40
CA GLU A 90 15.35 -2.45 12.95
C GLU A 90 15.14 -3.90 12.49
N PHE A 91 14.21 -4.10 11.57
CA PHE A 91 13.88 -5.41 10.98
C PHE A 91 13.45 -6.47 12.01
N SER A 92 12.92 -6.04 13.16
CA SER A 92 12.38 -6.90 14.22
C SER A 92 10.97 -7.43 13.88
N TYR A 93 10.86 -8.23 12.82
CA TYR A 93 9.56 -8.76 12.37
C TYR A 93 8.81 -9.60 13.42
N GLY A 94 9.51 -10.15 14.42
CA GLY A 94 8.87 -10.81 15.56
C GLY A 94 7.96 -9.87 16.36
N SER A 95 8.37 -8.61 16.52
CA SER A 95 7.55 -7.56 17.15
C SER A 95 6.31 -7.28 16.31
N VAL A 96 6.47 -7.14 14.99
CA VAL A 96 5.35 -6.88 14.07
C VAL A 96 4.31 -8.00 14.17
N ILE A 97 4.75 -9.26 14.14
CA ILE A 97 3.84 -10.41 14.25
C ILE A 97 3.14 -10.41 15.61
N TYR A 98 3.86 -10.15 16.70
CA TYR A 98 3.28 -10.04 18.04
C TYR A 98 2.23 -8.93 18.13
N ASN A 99 2.52 -7.74 17.61
CA ASN A 99 1.56 -6.64 17.60
C ASN A 99 0.29 -7.02 16.82
N GLN A 100 0.47 -7.74 15.71
CA GLN A 100 -0.65 -8.23 14.88
C GLN A 100 -1.44 -9.38 15.51
N THR A 101 -0.95 -10.08 16.54
CA THR A 101 -1.81 -11.01 17.30
C THR A 101 -2.82 -10.29 18.18
N HIS A 102 -2.60 -9.00 18.43
CA HIS A 102 -3.48 -8.12 19.21
C HIS A 102 -4.35 -7.23 18.31
N ASP A 103 -4.30 -7.44 16.99
CA ASP A 103 -5.08 -6.76 15.97
C ASP A 103 -5.75 -7.79 15.04
N ALA A 104 -6.81 -7.40 14.34
CA ALA A 104 -7.54 -8.32 13.45
C ALA A 104 -7.01 -8.35 12.01
N HIS A 105 -5.97 -7.57 11.70
CA HIS A 105 -5.48 -7.38 10.35
C HIS A 105 -4.38 -8.39 9.97
N PRO A 106 -4.29 -8.76 8.67
CA PRO A 106 -3.16 -9.55 8.18
C PRO A 106 -1.83 -8.77 8.25
N PRO A 107 -0.70 -9.43 8.61
CA PRO A 107 0.54 -8.74 8.94
C PRO A 107 1.32 -8.16 7.75
N LEU A 108 0.93 -8.48 6.51
CA LEU A 108 1.73 -8.17 5.31
C LEU A 108 2.02 -6.67 5.16
N PHE A 109 0.99 -5.82 5.33
CA PHE A 109 1.15 -4.38 5.21
C PHE A 109 2.10 -3.82 6.26
N TYR A 110 1.94 -4.26 7.51
CA TYR A 110 2.74 -3.84 8.65
C TYR A 110 4.20 -4.27 8.50
N MET A 111 4.46 -5.47 7.99
CA MET A 111 5.82 -5.92 7.70
C MET A 111 6.50 -5.03 6.64
N VAL A 112 5.78 -4.61 5.60
CA VAL A 112 6.32 -3.69 4.58
C VAL A 112 6.60 -2.31 5.17
N LEU A 113 5.67 -1.78 5.97
CA LEU A 113 5.84 -0.49 6.61
C LEU A 113 7.00 -0.50 7.62
N HIS A 114 7.16 -1.58 8.39
CA HIS A 114 8.29 -1.80 9.29
C HIS A 114 9.61 -1.89 8.52
N THR A 115 9.62 -2.59 7.38
CA THR A 115 10.81 -2.70 6.51
C THR A 115 11.28 -1.32 6.04
N ILE A 116 10.35 -0.50 5.56
CA ILE A 116 10.67 0.86 5.09
C ILE A 116 11.15 1.72 6.26
N SER A 117 10.46 1.68 7.39
CA SER A 117 10.79 2.46 8.58
C SER A 117 12.15 2.06 9.19
N SER A 118 12.52 0.78 9.09
CA SER A 118 13.81 0.23 9.56
C SER A 118 15.02 0.78 8.80
N PHE A 119 14.85 1.23 7.56
CA PHE A 119 15.90 1.96 6.84
C PHE A 119 16.12 3.39 7.36
N PHE A 120 15.17 3.92 8.15
CA PHE A 120 15.20 5.28 8.68
C PHE A 120 14.87 5.33 10.19
N PRO A 121 15.70 4.73 11.06
CA PRO A 121 15.40 4.66 12.49
C PRO A 121 15.20 6.04 13.13
N GLY A 122 14.21 6.13 14.03
CA GLY A 122 13.83 7.34 14.75
C GLY A 122 13.18 8.42 13.88
N LYS A 123 12.84 8.11 12.62
CA LYS A 123 12.18 9.05 11.71
C LYS A 123 10.77 8.60 11.40
N PHE A 124 9.86 9.57 11.50
CA PHE A 124 8.50 9.44 11.00
C PHE A 124 8.38 10.14 9.64
N SER A 125 7.66 9.53 8.71
CA SER A 125 7.37 10.16 7.42
C SER A 125 6.08 9.61 6.86
N LYS A 126 5.12 10.49 6.49
CA LYS A 126 3.86 10.08 5.83
C LYS A 126 4.10 9.22 4.59
N TRP A 127 5.20 9.46 3.89
CA TRP A 127 5.53 8.78 2.65
C TRP A 127 5.87 7.30 2.85
N PHE A 128 6.25 6.87 4.05
CA PHE A 128 6.54 5.46 4.33
C PHE A 128 5.28 4.59 4.17
N GLY A 129 4.11 5.10 4.56
CA GLY A 129 2.81 4.45 4.33
C GLY A 129 2.17 4.81 2.98
N LEU A 130 2.31 6.06 2.51
CA LEU A 130 1.65 6.50 1.28
C LEU A 130 2.24 5.88 0.01
N ILE A 131 3.58 5.75 -0.09
CA ILE A 131 4.22 5.20 -1.28
C ILE A 131 3.80 3.73 -1.52
N PRO A 132 3.85 2.82 -0.52
CA PRO A 132 3.32 1.47 -0.67
C PRO A 132 1.87 1.46 -1.13
N ASN A 133 1.01 2.30 -0.57
CA ASN A 133 -0.40 2.39 -0.97
C ASN A 133 -0.58 2.77 -2.44
N VAL A 134 0.20 3.72 -2.96
CA VAL A 134 0.19 4.09 -4.39
C VAL A 134 0.67 2.92 -5.26
N ILE A 135 1.68 2.16 -4.81
CA ILE A 135 2.17 0.98 -5.52
C ILE A 135 1.10 -0.12 -5.54
N TYR A 136 0.45 -0.41 -4.41
CA TYR A 136 -0.62 -1.40 -4.32
C TYR A 136 -1.81 -1.03 -5.20
N PHE A 137 -2.16 0.25 -5.26
CA PHE A 137 -3.17 0.73 -6.19
C PHE A 137 -2.80 0.44 -7.65
N ALA A 138 -1.58 0.73 -8.07
CA ALA A 138 -1.12 0.46 -9.43
C ALA A 138 -1.15 -1.05 -9.78
N ILE A 139 -0.74 -1.90 -8.84
CA ILE A 139 -0.81 -3.36 -8.97
C ILE A 139 -2.27 -3.81 -9.07
N ALA A 140 -3.16 -3.32 -8.19
CA ALA A 140 -4.58 -3.65 -8.21
C ALA A 140 -5.24 -3.25 -9.53
N MET A 141 -4.93 -2.06 -10.05
CA MET A 141 -5.43 -1.60 -11.35
C MET A 141 -4.95 -2.49 -12.50
N TYR A 142 -3.69 -2.91 -12.49
CA TYR A 142 -3.17 -3.85 -13.48
C TYR A 142 -3.88 -5.21 -13.42
N LEU A 143 -4.07 -5.75 -12.22
CA LEU A 143 -4.80 -7.00 -12.02
C LEU A 143 -6.26 -6.88 -12.45
N LEU A 144 -6.91 -5.74 -12.19
CA LEU A 144 -8.27 -5.45 -12.62
C LEU A 144 -8.38 -5.45 -14.15
N LEU A 145 -7.43 -4.83 -14.87
CA LEU A 145 -7.36 -4.91 -16.33
C LEU A 145 -7.23 -6.37 -16.80
N ARG A 146 -6.39 -7.17 -16.13
CA ARG A 146 -6.21 -8.59 -16.47
C ARG A 146 -7.51 -9.37 -16.28
N VAL A 147 -8.22 -9.17 -15.17
CA VAL A 147 -9.51 -9.80 -14.88
C VAL A 147 -10.57 -9.38 -15.89
N ALA A 148 -10.71 -8.08 -16.16
CA ALA A 148 -11.65 -7.55 -17.15
C ALA A 148 -11.43 -8.19 -18.53
N ARG A 149 -10.16 -8.31 -18.96
CA ARG A 149 -9.82 -8.97 -20.22
C ARG A 149 -10.11 -10.47 -20.22
N CYS A 150 -9.91 -11.17 -19.10
CA CYS A 150 -10.27 -12.58 -18.97
C CYS A 150 -11.78 -12.78 -19.09
N ILE A 151 -12.59 -11.89 -18.52
CA ILE A 151 -14.06 -11.95 -18.60
C ILE A 151 -14.51 -11.60 -20.02
N SER A 152 -14.06 -10.49 -20.62
CA SER A 152 -14.44 -10.10 -21.98
C SER A 152 -14.06 -11.15 -23.04
N LYS A 153 -12.94 -11.87 -22.86
CA LYS A 153 -12.58 -12.97 -23.77
C LYS A 153 -13.54 -14.17 -23.69
N LYS A 154 -14.17 -14.39 -22.53
CA LYS A 154 -15.22 -15.42 -22.37
C LYS A 154 -16.59 -14.93 -22.85
N ASN A 155 -16.86 -13.62 -22.75
CA ASN A 155 -18.13 -12.98 -23.07
C ASN A 155 -18.16 -12.24 -24.43
N ILE A 156 -17.19 -12.46 -25.33
CA ILE A 156 -17.20 -11.87 -26.68
C ILE A 156 -18.40 -12.36 -27.54
N PHE A 157 -19.16 -13.35 -27.07
CA PHE A 157 -20.46 -13.75 -27.63
C PHE A 157 -21.69 -13.12 -26.95
N LEU A 158 -21.54 -12.23 -25.97
CA LEU A 158 -22.66 -11.70 -25.16
C LEU A 158 -22.70 -10.18 -25.01
N ILE A 159 -21.78 -9.43 -25.64
CA ILE A 159 -21.82 -7.95 -25.66
C ILE A 159 -22.07 -7.40 -27.09
N PHE A 160 -22.45 -8.26 -28.03
CA PHE A 160 -23.19 -7.91 -29.25
C PHE A 160 -24.19 -9.01 -29.57
#